data_AF-A0A327L0Q9-F1
#
_entry.id   AF-A0A327L0Q9-F1
#
_cell.length_a   1.000
_cell.length_b   1.000
_cell.length_c   1.000
_cell.angle_alpha   90.00
_cell.angle_beta   90.00
_cell.angle_gamma   90.00
#
_symmetry.space_group_name_H-M   'P 1'
#
loop_
_entity.id
_entity.type
_entity.pdbx_description
1 polymer ?
#
loop_
_entity_poly.entity_id
_entity_poly.type
_entity_poly.pdbx_seq_one_letter_code
_entity_poly.pdbx_strand_id
1 'polypeptide(L)'
;MRWGVLVLAVVLAGCATKSEDVAPSYVSPYQFEALTCSQVAEESQRIAQRANELAGVQDSKRTKDTVATTVAVVVFWPAAFLVSGDDRNTAELARLRGEMQALEQVSIRKRCGIQFQRPTTG
;
A
#
# COMPACT_ATOMS: atom_id res chain seq x y z
N MET A 1 -40.45 -8.11 43.75
CA MET A 1 -40.29 -6.73 43.22
C MET A 1 -38.81 -6.37 43.41
N ARG A 2 -37.96 -6.24 42.39
CA ARG A 2 -38.13 -5.74 41.02
C ARG A 2 -37.18 -6.49 40.06
N TRP A 3 -37.72 -6.82 38.89
CA TRP A 3 -37.12 -6.96 37.55
C TRP A 3 -35.69 -7.56 37.45
N GLY A 4 -35.44 -8.72 36.85
CA GLY A 4 -36.09 -9.30 35.67
C GLY A 4 -35.62 -8.60 34.39
N VAL A 5 -34.92 -9.37 33.52
CA VAL A 5 -34.82 -9.13 32.06
C VAL A 5 -33.81 -8.00 31.72
N LEU A 6 -32.75 -8.14 30.91
CA LEU A 6 -32.55 -8.88 29.67
C LEU A 6 -31.04 -9.05 29.44
N VAL A 7 -30.62 -10.29 29.21
CA VAL A 7 -29.41 -10.59 28.43
C VAL A 7 -29.68 -10.10 27.01
N LEU A 8 -29.07 -8.98 26.62
CA LEU A 8 -28.99 -8.59 25.22
C LEU A 8 -27.52 -8.47 24.83
N ALA A 9 -26.93 -9.63 24.60
CA ALA A 9 -25.74 -9.79 23.79
C ALA A 9 -26.10 -9.35 22.35
N VAL A 10 -25.97 -8.05 22.06
CA VAL A 10 -25.79 -7.62 20.67
C VAL A 10 -24.30 -7.62 20.42
N VAL A 11 -23.85 -8.78 19.95
CA VAL A 11 -22.63 -8.96 19.19
C VAL A 11 -22.76 -8.09 17.95
N LEU A 12 -22.30 -6.84 18.00
CA LEU A 12 -21.93 -6.08 16.80
C LEU A 12 -20.61 -6.63 16.27
N ALA A 13 -20.61 -7.90 15.85
CA ALA A 13 -19.55 -8.44 15.02
C ALA A 13 -19.86 -8.06 13.56
N GLY A 14 -19.13 -7.04 13.09
CA GLY A 14 -18.60 -7.01 11.73
C GLY A 14 -19.59 -7.07 10.57
N CYS A 15 -20.12 -5.91 10.19
CA CYS A 15 -20.11 -5.52 8.79
C CYS A 15 -19.10 -4.39 8.60
N ALA A 16 -17.88 -4.58 9.11
CA ALA A 16 -16.75 -3.78 8.70
C ALA A 16 -16.38 -4.26 7.30
N THR A 17 -16.83 -3.53 6.28
CA THR A 17 -16.21 -3.53 4.93
C THR A 17 -14.71 -3.56 5.17
N LYS A 18 -14.10 -4.71 4.88
CA LYS A 18 -12.70 -4.92 5.21
C LYS A 18 -11.86 -3.94 4.38
N SER A 19 -10.72 -3.52 4.91
CA SER A 19 -9.76 -2.62 4.23
C SER A 19 -9.29 -3.09 2.83
N GLU A 20 -9.65 -4.29 2.41
CA GLU A 20 -9.44 -4.90 1.09
C GLU A 20 -10.27 -4.24 -0.05
N ASP A 21 -11.31 -3.46 0.25
CA ASP A 21 -12.25 -2.97 -0.78
C ASP A 21 -11.78 -1.76 -1.63
N VAL A 22 -10.67 -1.10 -1.30
CA VAL A 22 -10.03 -0.20 -2.28
C VAL A 22 -9.05 -1.01 -3.12
N ALA A 23 -9.64 -1.72 -4.09
CA ALA A 23 -8.91 -2.53 -5.04
C ALA A 23 -7.90 -1.64 -5.82
N PRO A 24 -6.68 -2.14 -6.05
CA PRO A 24 -5.76 -1.49 -6.98
C PRO A 24 -6.44 -1.33 -8.34
N SER A 25 -6.38 -0.14 -8.93
CA SER A 25 -6.74 -0.03 -10.33
C SER A 25 -5.72 -0.81 -11.15
N TYR A 26 -6.15 -1.51 -12.19
CA TYR A 26 -5.23 -2.23 -13.04
C TYR A 26 -4.31 -1.26 -13.79
N VAL A 27 -3.00 -1.46 -13.65
CA VAL A 27 -1.97 -0.71 -14.37
C VAL A 27 -1.04 -1.72 -15.04
N SER A 28 -0.74 -1.51 -16.31
CA SER A 28 0.10 -2.43 -17.09
C SER A 28 1.56 -2.37 -16.63
N PRO A 29 2.20 -3.51 -16.28
CA PRO A 29 3.62 -3.53 -15.93
C PRO A 29 4.54 -3.19 -17.11
N TYR A 30 4.06 -3.33 -18.36
CA TYR A 30 4.84 -3.03 -19.56
C TYR A 30 5.29 -1.57 -19.65
N GLN A 31 4.55 -0.64 -19.04
CA GLN A 31 4.92 0.78 -19.03
C GLN A 31 6.21 1.05 -18.21
N PHE A 32 6.55 0.15 -17.27
CA PHE A 32 7.74 0.24 -16.43
C PHE A 32 8.86 -0.69 -16.89
N GLU A 33 8.65 -1.45 -17.97
CA GLU A 33 9.62 -2.45 -18.45
C GLU A 33 10.91 -1.82 -18.99
N ALA A 34 10.91 -0.53 -19.32
CA ALA A 34 12.12 0.19 -19.71
C ALA A 34 13.01 0.59 -18.51
N LEU A 35 12.50 0.57 -17.27
CA LEU A 35 13.23 1.04 -16.09
C LEU A 35 14.36 0.09 -15.65
N THR A 36 15.51 0.61 -15.27
CA THR A 36 16.56 -0.16 -14.58
C THR A 36 16.14 -0.51 -13.15
N CYS A 37 16.80 -1.47 -12.50
CA CYS A 37 16.46 -1.81 -11.11
C CYS A 37 16.60 -0.63 -10.14
N SER A 38 17.57 0.26 -10.35
CA SER A 38 17.69 1.49 -9.56
C SER A 38 16.50 2.43 -9.81
N GLN A 39 16.09 2.57 -11.08
CA GLN A 39 14.94 3.39 -11.44
C GLN A 39 13.63 2.81 -10.91
N VAL A 40 13.45 1.49 -10.89
CA VAL A 40 12.28 0.84 -10.28
C VAL A 40 12.20 1.17 -8.78
N ALA A 41 13.33 1.12 -8.08
CA ALA A 41 13.39 1.49 -6.67
C ALA A 41 13.03 2.97 -6.46
N GLU A 42 13.64 3.89 -7.21
CA GLU A 42 13.35 5.33 -7.11
C GLU A 42 11.90 5.67 -7.46
N GLU A 43 11.37 5.06 -8.52
CA GLU A 43 9.99 5.21 -8.96
C GLU A 43 9.01 4.79 -7.86
N SER A 44 9.25 3.61 -7.27
CA SER A 44 8.39 3.07 -6.22
C SER A 44 8.41 3.94 -4.95
N GLN A 45 9.55 4.55 -4.60
CA GLN A 45 9.65 5.52 -3.50
C GLN A 45 8.85 6.79 -3.79
N ARG A 46 8.91 7.29 -5.02
CA ARG A 46 8.16 8.49 -5.42
C ARG A 46 6.65 8.25 -5.33
N ILE A 47 6.18 7.12 -5.84
CA ILE A 47 4.76 6.76 -5.78
C ILE A 47 4.31 6.57 -4.33
N ALA A 48 5.17 5.95 -3.51
CA ALA A 48 4.92 5.81 -2.09
C ALA A 48 4.75 7.17 -1.39
N GLN A 49 5.64 8.13 -1.64
CA GLN A 49 5.53 9.49 -1.09
C GLN A 49 4.23 10.17 -1.48
N ARG A 50 3.86 10.13 -2.77
CA ARG A 50 2.62 10.73 -3.27
C ARG A 50 1.38 10.12 -2.61
N ALA A 51 1.37 8.81 -2.38
CA ALA A 51 0.24 8.18 -1.69
C ALA A 51 0.14 8.63 -0.22
N ASN A 52 1.26 8.80 0.49
CA ASN A 52 1.26 9.37 1.85
C ASN A 52 0.70 10.80 1.88
N GLU A 53 1.12 11.64 0.93
CA GLU A 53 0.62 13.02 0.80
C GLU A 53 -0.90 13.04 0.59
N LEU A 54 -1.42 12.20 -0.31
CA LEU A 54 -2.85 12.13 -0.62
C LEU A 54 -3.69 11.60 0.54
N ALA A 55 -3.11 10.78 1.41
CA ALA A 55 -3.75 10.30 2.63
C ALA A 55 -3.55 11.23 3.84
N GLY A 56 -2.90 12.39 3.65
CA GLY A 56 -2.63 13.33 4.74
C GLY A 56 -1.70 12.78 5.83
N VAL A 57 -0.95 11.72 5.53
CA VAL A 57 -0.01 11.11 6.47
C VAL A 57 1.27 11.95 6.45
N GLN A 58 1.53 12.67 7.54
CA GLN A 58 2.79 13.41 7.69
C GLN A 58 3.96 12.44 7.89
N ASP A 59 4.73 12.32 6.81
CA ASP A 59 6.11 11.87 6.71
C ASP A 59 6.48 10.61 7.52
N SER A 60 6.19 9.44 6.93
CA SER A 60 6.93 8.21 7.28
C SER A 60 8.33 8.30 6.68
N LYS A 61 9.17 9.16 7.26
CA LYS A 61 10.58 9.24 6.91
C LYS A 61 11.20 7.87 7.11
N ARG A 62 11.68 7.25 6.03
CA ARG A 62 13.05 6.71 5.86
C ARG A 62 13.09 5.64 4.76
N THR A 63 13.24 6.09 3.51
CA THR A 63 14.05 5.31 2.56
C THR A 63 14.96 6.26 1.80
N LYS A 64 15.90 6.86 2.52
CA LYS A 64 17.12 7.37 1.93
C LYS A 64 18.25 6.57 2.56
N ASP A 65 19.15 6.11 1.70
CA ASP A 65 20.38 5.38 2.01
C ASP A 65 20.21 3.88 2.26
N THR A 66 19.85 3.15 1.20
CA THR A 66 20.29 1.75 1.07
C THR A 66 20.65 1.45 -0.38
N VAL A 67 21.66 2.15 -0.90
CA VAL A 67 22.56 1.55 -1.89
C VAL A 67 23.53 0.69 -1.07
N ALA A 68 23.00 -0.38 -0.46
CA ALA A 68 23.86 -1.43 0.03
C ALA A 68 24.40 -2.12 -1.22
N THR A 69 25.70 -2.25 -1.31
CA THR A 69 26.43 -3.08 -2.28
C THR A 69 26.09 -4.58 -2.16
N THR A 70 24.90 -4.92 -1.63
CA THR A 70 24.32 -6.24 -1.35
C THR A 70 22.78 -6.20 -1.51
N VAL A 71 22.32 -6.70 -2.66
CA VAL A 71 21.03 -7.30 -3.12
C VAL A 71 19.64 -7.04 -2.45
N ALA A 72 19.40 -6.07 -1.58
CA ALA A 72 18.00 -5.78 -1.20
C ALA A 72 17.70 -4.31 -0.92
N VAL A 73 17.05 -3.64 -1.88
CA VAL A 73 16.38 -2.36 -1.64
C VAL A 73 15.02 -2.65 -1.04
N VAL A 74 14.68 -2.02 0.08
CA VAL A 74 13.36 -2.17 0.71
C VAL A 74 12.50 -0.97 0.35
N VAL A 75 11.38 -1.22 -0.31
CA VAL A 75 10.38 -0.22 -0.66
C VAL A 75 9.23 -0.32 0.32
N PHE A 76 9.06 0.71 1.14
CA PHE A 76 7.94 0.78 2.06
C PHE A 76 6.66 1.12 1.30
N TRP A 77 5.66 0.26 1.40
CA TRP A 77 4.33 0.54 0.87
C TRP A 77 3.56 1.40 1.88
N PRO A 78 3.17 2.65 1.55
CA PRO A 78 2.47 3.58 2.43
C PRO A 78 1.27 3.00 3.18
N ALA A 79 1.08 3.46 4.42
CA ALA A 79 -0.14 3.22 5.20
C ALA A 79 -1.39 3.87 4.57
N ALA A 80 -1.20 4.89 3.72
CA ALA A 80 -2.23 5.43 2.82
C ALA A 80 -2.96 4.35 2.01
N PHE A 81 -2.30 3.22 1.77
CA PHE A 81 -2.85 2.10 1.05
C PHE A 81 -3.57 1.07 1.93
N LEU A 82 -3.67 1.31 3.24
CA LEU A 82 -4.51 0.55 4.18
C LEU A 82 -5.79 1.28 4.55
N VAL A 83 -5.78 2.61 4.47
CA VAL A 83 -6.96 3.44 4.68
C VAL A 83 -7.85 3.26 3.47
N SER A 84 -8.89 2.45 3.64
CA SER A 84 -9.96 2.21 2.66
C SER A 84 -11.23 2.71 3.32
N GLY A 85 -11.85 3.76 2.78
CA GLY A 85 -13.22 4.09 3.18
C GLY A 85 -13.69 5.53 3.02
N ASP A 86 -12.86 6.55 3.24
CA ASP A 86 -13.43 7.90 3.49
C ASP A 86 -12.66 9.09 2.88
N ASP A 87 -11.78 8.84 1.90
CA ASP A 87 -10.94 9.90 1.33
C ASP A 87 -11.47 10.44 0.00
N ARG A 88 -11.47 11.78 -0.12
CA ARG A 88 -11.73 12.51 -1.37
C ARG A 88 -10.81 12.08 -2.54
N ASN A 89 -9.71 11.40 -2.25
CA ASN A 89 -8.67 10.97 -3.18
C ASN A 89 -8.67 9.46 -3.47
N THR A 90 -9.72 8.72 -3.08
CA THR A 90 -9.84 7.26 -3.24
C THR A 90 -9.49 6.75 -4.64
N ALA A 91 -9.94 7.41 -5.71
CA ALA A 91 -9.62 7.02 -7.08
C ALA A 91 -8.12 7.18 -7.43
N GLU A 92 -7.49 8.26 -6.99
CA GLU A 92 -6.06 8.49 -7.21
C GLU A 92 -5.22 7.52 -6.34
N LEU A 93 -5.66 7.24 -5.11
CA LEU A 93 -5.03 6.22 -4.26
C LEU A 93 -5.13 4.83 -4.90
N ALA A 94 -6.27 4.45 -5.48
CA ALA A 94 -6.40 3.20 -6.22
C ALA A 94 -5.46 3.12 -7.44
N ARG A 95 -5.24 4.26 -8.13
CA ARG A 95 -4.27 4.39 -9.22
C ARG A 95 -2.84 4.14 -8.77
N LEU A 96 -2.43 4.82 -7.71
CA LEU A 96 -1.08 4.66 -7.14
C LEU A 96 -0.86 3.25 -6.57
N ARG A 97 -1.89 2.58 -6.01
CA ARG A 97 -1.82 1.15 -5.63
C ARG A 97 -1.50 0.30 -6.86
N GLY A 98 -2.20 0.52 -7.96
CA GLY A 98 -1.98 -0.18 -9.22
C GLY A 98 -0.56 -0.03 -9.76
N GLU A 99 -0.05 1.21 -9.81
CA GLU A 99 1.30 1.50 -10.28
C GLU A 99 2.37 0.80 -9.43
N MET A 100 2.21 0.79 -8.10
CA MET A 100 3.13 0.08 -7.21
C MET A 100 3.11 -1.45 -7.42
N GLN A 101 1.94 -2.06 -7.69
CA GLN A 101 1.86 -3.49 -8.03
C GLN A 101 2.54 -3.80 -9.37
N ALA A 102 2.38 -2.90 -10.34
CA ALA A 102 3.03 -3.02 -11.64
C ALA A 102 4.56 -2.95 -11.52
N LEU A 103 5.08 -2.03 -10.69
CA LEU A 103 6.52 -1.94 -10.39
C LEU A 103 7.05 -3.16 -9.65
N GLU A 104 6.28 -3.69 -8.71
CA GLU A 104 6.64 -4.91 -8.01
C GLU A 104 6.78 -6.08 -9.01
N GLN A 105 5.82 -6.25 -9.92
CA GLN A 105 5.88 -7.27 -10.97
C GLN A 105 7.11 -7.10 -11.88
N VAL A 106 7.43 -5.86 -12.26
CA VAL A 106 8.66 -5.58 -13.04
C VAL A 106 9.90 -5.93 -12.23
N SER A 107 9.94 -5.61 -10.93
CA SER A 107 11.06 -5.93 -10.05
C SER A 107 11.29 -7.45 -9.92
N ILE A 108 10.21 -8.23 -9.84
CA ILE A 108 10.23 -9.70 -9.81
C ILE A 108 10.72 -10.23 -11.15
N ARG A 109 10.15 -9.76 -12.27
CA ARG A 109 10.53 -10.17 -13.63
C ARG A 109 12.01 -9.92 -13.91
N LYS A 110 12.52 -8.77 -13.47
CA LYS A 110 13.91 -8.35 -13.65
C LYS A 110 14.86 -8.85 -12.56
N ARG A 111 14.34 -9.54 -11.53
CA ARG A 111 15.09 -10.03 -10.36
C ARG A 111 15.92 -8.93 -9.68
N CYS A 112 15.31 -7.75 -9.49
CA CYS A 112 15.99 -6.60 -8.91
C CYS A 112 16.32 -6.74 -7.42
N GLY A 113 15.83 -7.79 -6.74
CA GLY A 113 16.03 -7.99 -5.29
C GLY A 113 15.29 -6.98 -4.42
N ILE A 114 14.36 -6.21 -4.99
CA ILE A 114 13.61 -5.17 -4.28
C ILE A 114 12.53 -5.83 -3.42
N GLN A 115 12.50 -5.52 -2.14
CA GLN A 115 11.50 -6.00 -1.19
C GLN A 115 10.43 -4.93 -1.01
N PHE A 116 9.21 -5.20 -1.45
CA PHE A 116 8.07 -4.32 -1.22
C PHE A 116 7.45 -4.69 0.13
N GLN A 117 7.66 -3.86 1.15
CA GLN A 117 7.03 -4.02 2.46
C GLN A 117 5.57 -3.62 2.35
N ARG A 118 4.73 -4.61 2.03
CA ARG A 118 3.29 -4.47 2.13
C ARG A 118 2.92 -4.56 3.61
N PRO A 119 2.08 -3.67 4.14
CA PRO A 119 1.51 -3.88 5.45
C PRO A 119 0.72 -5.20 5.44
N THR A 120 1.19 -6.16 6.24
CA THR A 120 0.55 -7.47 6.45
C THR A 120 -0.90 -7.25 6.86
N THR A 121 -1.81 -7.65 5.98
CA THR A 121 -3.23 -7.75 6.27
C THR A 121 -3.41 -8.99 7.15
N GLY A 122 -3.60 -8.78 8.45
CA GLY A 122 -4.12 -9.80 9.37
C GLY A 122 -5.63 -9.71 9.42
#